data_AF-A0A5C0SHK1-F1
#
_entry.id   AF-A0A5C0SHK1-F1
#
_cell.length_a   1.000
_cell.length_b   1.000
_cell.length_c   1.000
_cell.angle_alpha   90.00
_cell.angle_beta   90.00
_cell.angle_gamma   90.00
#
_symmetry.space_group_name_H-M   'P 1'
#
loop_
_entity.id
_entity.type
_entity.pdbx_description
1 polymer ?
#
loop_
_entity_poly.entity_id
_entity_poly.type
_entity_poly.pdbx_seq_one_letter_code
_entity_poly.pdbx_strand_id
1 'polypeptide(L)'
;MKINPISLSPINKGQYEKSKVKEDSFKNALEQAKKAKDDKKLLDACRQFESMFVNMMLKNMRNTIKEDGFIKKSYAREIFEGMLDEKLAEEASKGQGIGIAKEMYKQLSMKYKKK
;
A
#
# COMPACT_ATOMS: atom_id res chain seq x y z
N MET A 1 6.68 -4.45 25.04
CA MET A 1 5.71 -4.05 23.98
C MET A 1 5.59 -5.23 23.02
N LYS A 2 4.48 -5.98 23.03
CA LYS A 2 4.28 -7.10 22.11
C LYS A 2 3.77 -6.51 20.80
N ILE A 3 4.63 -6.44 19.79
CA ILE A 3 4.20 -6.11 18.44
C ILE A 3 3.34 -7.29 18.01
N ASN A 4 2.03 -7.12 17.92
CA ASN A 4 1.15 -8.17 17.43
C ASN A 4 1.64 -8.52 16.01
N PRO A 5 2.03 -9.78 15.74
CA PRO A 5 2.33 -10.18 14.36
C PRO A 5 1.10 -9.85 13.53
N ILE A 6 1.32 -9.39 12.30
CA ILE A 6 0.27 -9.07 11.31
C ILE A 6 -0.84 -10.10 11.46
N SER A 7 -1.91 -9.73 12.18
CA SER A 7 -2.91 -10.69 12.64
C SER A 7 -3.73 -11.06 11.41
N LEU A 8 -3.46 -12.24 10.89
CA LEU A 8 -4.18 -12.81 9.76
C LEU A 8 -5.55 -13.32 10.25
N SER A 9 -6.47 -12.40 10.59
CA SER A 9 -7.89 -12.74 10.75
C SER A 9 -8.45 -13.30 9.42
N PRO A 10 -9.46 -14.19 9.43
CA PRO A 10 -9.91 -14.95 8.24
C PRO A 10 -10.30 -14.10 7.01
N ILE A 11 -10.68 -12.84 7.22
CA ILE A 11 -10.94 -11.82 6.18
C ILE A 11 -9.70 -11.53 5.33
N ASN A 12 -8.50 -11.84 5.84
CA ASN A 12 -7.27 -11.67 5.10
C ASN A 12 -7.27 -12.44 3.79
N LYS A 13 -7.84 -13.65 3.63
CA LYS A 13 -7.68 -14.41 2.37
C LYS A 13 -8.08 -13.63 1.11
N GLY A 14 -9.25 -12.97 1.09
CA GLY A 14 -9.68 -12.14 -0.04
C GLY A 14 -8.89 -10.83 -0.19
N GLN A 15 -8.46 -10.23 0.93
CA GLN A 15 -7.55 -9.07 0.90
C GLN A 15 -6.10 -9.43 0.55
N TYR A 16 -5.67 -10.67 0.80
CA TYR A 16 -4.33 -11.21 0.53
C TYR A 16 -4.20 -11.51 -0.95
N GLU A 17 -5.24 -12.08 -1.56
CA GLU A 17 -5.35 -12.21 -3.02
C GLU A 17 -5.33 -10.83 -3.68
N LYS A 18 -6.10 -9.85 -3.17
CA LYS A 18 -6.09 -8.47 -3.68
C LYS A 18 -4.74 -7.77 -3.47
N SER A 19 -4.05 -8.04 -2.37
CA SER A 19 -2.71 -7.50 -2.08
C SER A 19 -1.65 -8.11 -2.98
N LYS A 20 -1.74 -9.42 -3.26
CA LYS A 20 -0.89 -10.12 -4.23
C LYS A 20 -1.12 -9.62 -5.66
N VAL A 21 -2.38 -9.39 -6.06
CA VAL A 21 -2.74 -8.77 -7.34
C VAL A 21 -2.16 -7.36 -7.46
N LYS A 22 -2.20 -6.56 -6.38
CA LYS A 22 -1.58 -5.24 -6.33
C LYS A 22 -0.04 -5.31 -6.42
N GLU A 23 0.60 -6.29 -5.78
CA GLU A 23 2.05 -6.52 -5.88
C GLU A 23 2.49 -6.92 -7.30
N ASP A 24 1.76 -7.84 -7.94
CA ASP A 24 2.02 -8.26 -9.31
C ASP A 24 1.78 -7.10 -10.29
N SER A 25 0.76 -6.28 -10.06
CA SER A 25 0.50 -5.06 -10.81
C SER A 25 1.65 -4.05 -10.71
N PHE A 26 2.21 -3.85 -9.52
CA PHE A 26 3.38 -2.99 -9.32
C PHE A 26 4.61 -3.50 -10.06
N LYS A 27 4.94 -4.79 -9.93
CA LYS A 27 6.07 -5.42 -10.64
C LYS A 27 5.96 -5.23 -12.15
N ASN A 28 4.76 -5.47 -12.70
CA ASN A 28 4.49 -5.30 -14.12
C ASN A 28 4.63 -3.83 -14.55
N ALA A 29 4.08 -2.88 -13.78
CA ALA A 29 4.19 -1.45 -14.06
C ALA A 29 5.66 -0.97 -14.05
N LEU A 30 6.46 -1.47 -13.11
CA LEU A 30 7.89 -1.14 -12.99
C LEU A 30 8.71 -1.68 -14.18
N GLU A 31 8.49 -2.95 -14.57
CA GLU A 31 9.18 -3.53 -15.73
C GLU A 31 8.78 -2.84 -17.04
N GLN A 32 7.52 -2.43 -17.18
CA GLN A 32 7.08 -1.64 -18.33
C GLN A 32 7.73 -0.25 -18.36
N ALA A 33 7.78 0.45 -17.23
CA ALA A 33 8.42 1.76 -17.11
C ALA A 33 9.92 1.69 -17.46
N LYS A 34 10.60 0.65 -16.97
CA LYS A 34 12.01 0.36 -17.26
C LYS A 34 12.25 0.09 -18.75
N LYS A 35 11.43 -0.74 -19.39
CA LYS A 35 11.54 -1.03 -20.83
C LYS A 35 11.28 0.20 -21.68
N ALA A 36 10.28 1.01 -21.31
CA ALA A 36 9.90 2.21 -22.05
C ALA A 36 10.83 3.42 -21.81
N LYS A 37 11.74 3.35 -20.81
CA LYS A 37 12.52 4.49 -20.30
C LYS A 37 11.64 5.73 -20.03
N ASP A 38 10.43 5.47 -19.55
CA ASP A 38 9.41 6.49 -19.35
C ASP A 38 9.41 6.93 -17.88
N ASP A 39 9.99 8.12 -17.64
CA ASP A 39 10.11 8.71 -16.31
C ASP A 39 8.74 8.96 -15.65
N LYS A 40 7.68 9.23 -16.43
CA LYS A 40 6.32 9.41 -15.88
C LYS A 40 5.76 8.09 -15.38
N LYS A 41 5.86 7.03 -16.18
CA LYS A 41 5.42 5.68 -15.76
C LYS A 41 6.17 5.16 -14.55
N LEU A 42 7.47 5.48 -14.45
CA LEU A 42 8.27 5.12 -13.29
C LEU A 42 7.77 5.84 -12.02
N LEU A 43 7.48 7.14 -12.11
CA LEU A 43 6.93 7.90 -11.00
C LEU A 43 5.54 7.39 -10.59
N ASP A 44 4.68 7.06 -11.55
CA ASP A 44 3.34 6.54 -11.28
C ASP A 44 3.39 5.16 -10.62
N ALA A 45 4.30 4.28 -11.02
CA ALA A 45 4.54 3.02 -10.33
C ALA A 45 5.00 3.25 -8.87
N CYS A 46 5.89 4.24 -8.64
CA CYS A 46 6.32 4.60 -7.28
C CYS A 46 5.17 5.16 -6.43
N ARG A 47 4.25 5.94 -7.02
CA ARG A 47 3.04 6.43 -6.33
C ARG A 47 2.08 5.31 -5.97
N GLN A 48 1.89 4.33 -6.86
CA GLN A 48 1.08 3.14 -6.55
C GLN A 48 1.66 2.35 -5.39
N PHE A 49 2.99 2.21 -5.34
CA PHE A 49 3.66 1.59 -4.21
C PHE A 49 3.44 2.38 -2.90
N GLU A 50 3.60 3.71 -2.94
CA GLU A 50 3.37 4.55 -1.77
C GLU A 50 1.94 4.38 -1.24
N SER A 51 0.94 4.26 -2.11
CA SER A 51 -0.45 4.01 -1.70
C SER A 51 -0.61 2.66 -1.00
N MET A 52 0.02 1.60 -1.52
CA MET A 52 0.00 0.29 -0.85
C MET A 52 0.68 0.35 0.52
N PHE A 53 1.80 1.07 0.61
CA PHE A 53 2.53 1.25 1.86
C PHE A 53 1.72 2.04 2.89
N VAL A 54 1.09 3.15 2.50
CA VAL A 54 0.21 3.93 3.37
C VAL A 54 -0.98 3.09 3.83
N ASN A 55 -1.58 2.29 2.96
CA ASN A 55 -2.67 1.38 3.34
C ASN A 55 -2.21 0.38 4.42
N MET A 56 -1.03 -0.21 4.24
CA MET A 56 -0.43 -1.11 5.22
C MET A 56 -0.14 -0.39 6.54
N MET A 57 0.37 0.84 6.50
CA MET A 57 0.58 1.67 7.68
C MET A 57 -0.72 1.90 8.45
N LEU A 58 -1.78 2.34 7.76
CA LEU A 58 -3.10 2.61 8.38
C LEU A 58 -3.68 1.35 9.05
N LYS A 59 -3.62 0.21 8.37
CA LYS A 59 -4.05 -1.08 8.94
C LYS A 59 -3.26 -1.43 10.20
N ASN A 60 -1.94 -1.28 10.17
CA ASN A 60 -1.10 -1.58 11.33
C ASN A 60 -1.38 -0.63 12.49
N MET A 61 -1.58 0.67 12.24
CA MET A 61 -1.99 1.62 13.27
C MET A 61 -3.31 1.21 13.92
N ARG A 62 -4.31 0.79 13.12
CA ARG A 62 -5.60 0.30 13.63
C ARG A 62 -5.44 -0.95 14.50
N ASN A 63 -4.57 -1.88 14.12
CA ASN A 63 -4.27 -3.09 14.89
C ASN A 63 -3.60 -2.80 16.26
N THR A 64 -3.07 -1.59 16.48
CA THR A 64 -2.53 -1.18 17.79
C THR A 64 -3.61 -0.77 18.79
N ILE A 65 -4.81 -0.43 18.30
CA ILE A 65 -5.95 -0.07 19.14
C ILE A 65 -6.55 -1.38 19.68
N LYS A 66 -6.51 -1.56 21.00
CA LYS A 66 -7.16 -2.71 21.63
C LYS A 66 -8.67 -2.60 21.48
N GLU A 67 -9.31 -3.67 21.03
CA GLU A 67 -10.77 -3.75 20.92
C GLU A 67 -11.37 -4.12 22.28
N ASP A 68 -11.21 -3.25 23.28
CA ASP A 68 -11.62 -3.51 24.68
C ASP A 68 -13.07 -3.07 24.97
N GLY A 69 -13.96 -3.11 23.96
CA GLY A 69 -15.35 -2.69 24.09
C GLY A 69 -16.32 -3.86 24.34
N PHE A 70 -17.37 -3.64 25.13
CA PHE A 70 -18.51 -4.56 25.26
C PHE A 70 -19.20 -4.87 23.91
N ILE A 71 -18.99 -4.04 22.89
CA ILE A 71 -19.53 -4.21 21.54
C ILE A 71 -18.49 -4.91 20.67
N LYS A 72 -18.81 -6.12 20.21
CA LYS A 72 -18.00 -6.86 19.23
C LYS A 72 -18.02 -6.16 17.87
N LYS A 73 -16.87 -6.14 17.21
CA LYS A 73 -16.75 -5.64 15.84
C LYS A 73 -17.60 -6.47 14.88
N SER A 74 -18.35 -5.82 14.02
CA SER A 74 -19.15 -6.49 13.00
C SER A 74 -18.31 -6.75 11.75
N TYR A 75 -18.61 -7.85 11.05
CA TYR A 75 -17.99 -8.19 9.77
C TYR A 75 -18.13 -7.06 8.73
N ALA A 76 -19.31 -6.43 8.69
CA ALA A 76 -19.56 -5.29 7.80
C ALA A 76 -18.68 -4.08 8.11
N ARG A 77 -18.40 -3.82 9.40
CA ARG A 77 -17.50 -2.74 9.81
C ARG A 77 -16.07 -3.00 9.34
N GLU A 78 -15.57 -4.22 9.47
CA GLU A 78 -14.21 -4.57 9.01
C GLU A 78 -14.04 -4.39 7.51
N ILE A 79 -15.04 -4.75 6.70
CA ILE A 79 -15.03 -4.51 5.25
C ILE A 79 -14.99 -3.01 4.96
N PHE A 80 -15.88 -2.25 5.60
CA PHE A 80 -15.96 -0.80 5.39
C PHE A 80 -14.67 -0.09 5.79
N GLU A 81 -14.10 -0.44 6.94
CA GLU A 81 -12.80 0.08 7.40
C GLU A 81 -11.68 -0.25 6.41
N GLY A 82 -11.65 -1.47 5.87
CA GLY A 82 -10.68 -1.85 4.84
C GLY A 82 -10.81 -1.02 3.55
N MET A 83 -12.03 -0.79 3.08
CA MET A 83 -12.29 0.07 1.92
C MET A 83 -11.93 1.54 2.18
N LEU A 84 -12.25 2.03 3.37
CA LEU A 84 -11.91 3.38 3.81
C LEU A 84 -10.39 3.57 3.83
N ASP A 85 -9.65 2.64 4.44
CA ASP A 85 -8.19 2.68 4.51
C ASP A 85 -7.57 2.61 3.09
N GLU A 86 -8.19 1.87 2.15
CA GLU A 86 -7.74 1.84 0.75
C GLU A 86 -7.92 3.19 0.06
N LYS A 87 -9.09 3.82 0.22
CA LYS A 87 -9.37 5.11 -0.42
C LYS A 87 -8.57 6.26 0.19
N LEU A 88 -8.40 6.23 1.50
CA LEU A 88 -7.57 7.20 2.20
C LEU A 88 -6.11 7.09 1.75
N ALA A 89 -5.59 5.87 1.61
CA ALA A 89 -4.23 5.66 1.12
C ALA A 89 -4.06 6.06 -0.34
N GLU A 90 -5.07 5.87 -1.19
CA GLU A 90 -5.06 6.35 -2.58
C GLU A 90 -4.98 7.87 -2.64
N GLU A 91 -5.80 8.56 -1.86
CA GLU A 91 -5.82 10.03 -1.81
C GLU A 91 -4.55 10.61 -1.16
N ALA A 92 -4.09 9.99 -0.08
CA ALA A 92 -2.87 10.41 0.63
C ALA A 92 -1.61 10.25 -0.21
N SER A 93 -1.60 9.40 -1.24
CA SER A 93 -0.49 9.24 -2.18
C SER A 93 -0.61 10.09 -3.45
N LYS A 94 -1.70 10.85 -3.61
CA LYS A 94 -1.81 11.84 -4.68
C LYS A 94 -1.02 13.10 -4.33
N GLY A 95 -0.61 13.83 -5.37
CA GLY A 95 0.14 15.07 -5.21
C GLY A 95 1.56 14.83 -4.66
N GLN A 96 1.88 15.47 -3.54
CA GLN A 96 3.19 15.39 -2.89
C GLN A 96 3.36 14.11 -2.04
N GLY A 97 2.26 13.52 -1.59
CA GLY A 97 2.27 12.31 -0.79
C GLY A 97 3.05 12.42 0.53
N ILE A 98 3.45 11.27 1.06
CA ILE A 98 4.37 11.19 2.21
C ILE A 98 5.84 11.31 1.80
N GLY A 99 6.13 11.29 0.49
CA GLY A 99 7.47 11.54 -0.07
C GLY A 99 8.27 10.27 -0.39
N ILE A 100 7.75 9.08 -0.09
CA ILE A 100 8.40 7.80 -0.41
C ILE A 100 8.45 7.60 -1.92
N ALA A 101 7.38 7.94 -2.64
CA ALA A 101 7.34 7.80 -4.09
C ALA A 101 8.45 8.60 -4.78
N LYS A 102 8.72 9.82 -4.28
CA LYS A 102 9.76 10.72 -4.82
C LYS A 102 11.16 10.16 -4.57
N GLU A 103 11.43 9.67 -3.36
CA GLU A 103 12.74 9.11 -3.03
C GLU A 103 12.99 7.78 -3.78
N MET A 104 11.98 6.92 -3.90
CA MET A 104 12.04 5.73 -4.75
C MET A 104 12.31 6.08 -6.21
N TYR A 105 11.59 7.06 -6.77
CA TYR A 105 11.83 7.50 -8.14
C TYR A 105 13.27 7.99 -8.33
N LYS A 106 13.80 8.78 -7.38
CA LYS A 106 15.19 9.27 -7.43
C LYS A 106 16.19 8.11 -7.46
N GLN A 107 16.02 7.10 -6.61
CA GLN A 107 16.91 5.94 -6.57
C GLN A 107 16.79 5.07 -7.84
N LEU A 108 15.56 4.80 -8.30
CA LEU A 108 15.30 3.95 -9.46
C LEU A 108 15.74 4.62 -10.77
N SER A 109 15.47 5.91 -10.93
CA SER A 109 15.89 6.68 -12.11
C SER A 109 17.42 6.75 -12.22
N MET A 110 18.13 6.93 -11.11
CA MET A 110 19.60 6.85 -11.08
C MET A 110 20.09 5.45 -11.51
N LYS A 111 19.46 4.39 -11.00
CA LYS A 111 19.82 3.01 -11.35
C LYS A 111 19.57 2.68 -12.82
N TYR A 112 18.48 3.18 -13.40
CA TYR A 112 18.11 2.91 -14.80
C TYR A 112 18.83 3.80 -15.81
N LYS A 113 19.34 4.97 -15.41
CA LYS A 113 20.19 5.84 -16.24
C LYS A 113 21.66 5.41 -16.29
N LYS A 114 22.12 4.60 -15.32
CA LYS A 114 23.54 4.17 -15.20
C LYS A 114 23.92 2.97 -16.10
N LYS A 115 23.18 2.73 -17.19
CA LYS A 115 23.34 1.59 -18.09
C LYS A 115 23.27 2.04 -19.54
#